data_AF-A0AAD5U139-F1
#
_entry.id   AF-A0AAD5U139-F1
#
_cell.length_a   1.000
_cell.length_b   1.000
_cell.length_c   1.000
_cell.angle_alpha   90.00
_cell.angle_beta   90.00
_cell.angle_gamma   90.00
#
_symmetry.space_group_name_H-M   'P 1'
#
loop_
_entity.id
_entity.type
_entity.pdbx_description
1 polymer ?
#
loop_
_entity_poly.entity_id
_entity_poly.type
_entity_poly.pdbx_seq_one_letter_code
_entity_poly.pdbx_strand_id
1 'polypeptide(L)' 'MAIYTLTRVPVAVYPILGLMVFSSGFATWYVSRLARGPDVVWNRKGNPEPWMDVKQTETTKFFNPNGRFESHWSRKQF' A
#
# COMPACT_ATOMS: atom_id res chain seq x y z
N MET A 1 13.24 -37.55 -1.71
CA MET A 1 12.67 -37.90 -0.39
C MET A 1 12.67 -36.69 0.54
N ALA A 2 11.82 -35.67 0.30
CA ALA A 2 11.81 -34.46 1.15
C ALA A 2 10.44 -33.75 1.24
N ILE A 3 9.36 -34.34 0.71
CA ILE A 3 8.03 -33.72 0.73
C ILE A 3 7.23 -34.16 1.99
N TYR A 4 7.63 -35.24 2.66
CA TYR A 4 6.86 -35.87 3.74
C TYR A 4 7.18 -35.34 5.15
N THR A 5 8.18 -34.46 5.31
CA THR A 5 8.53 -33.88 6.63
C THR A 5 7.77 -32.59 6.93
N LEU A 6 7.24 -31.90 5.91
CA LEU A 6 6.50 -30.64 6.10
C LEU A 6 5.11 -30.84 6.72
N THR A 7 4.50 -32.00 6.50
CA THR A 7 3.13 -32.31 6.97
C THR A 7 3.08 -32.90 8.39
N ARG A 8 4.24 -33.20 9.00
CA ARG A 8 4.34 -33.68 10.39
C ARG A 8 5.04 -32.65 11.28
N VAL A 9 4.47 -31.45 11.36
CA VAL A 9 4.90 -30.43 12.33
C VAL A 9 4.02 -30.49 13.58
N PRO A 10 4.57 -30.27 14.80
CA PRO A 10 3.76 -30.18 16.01
C PRO A 10 2.66 -29.13 15.85
N VAL A 11 1.47 -29.39 16.41
CA VAL A 11 0.32 -28.48 16.30
C VAL A 11 0.62 -27.06 16.78
N ALA A 12 1.57 -26.92 17.70
CA ALA A 12 2.05 -25.64 18.22
C ALA A 12 2.78 -24.76 17.18
N VAL A 13 3.23 -25.31 16.05
CA VAL A 13 3.98 -24.57 15.01
C VAL A 13 3.05 -23.80 14.06
N TYR A 14 1.84 -24.30 13.80
CA TYR A 14 0.87 -23.64 12.93
C TYR A 14 0.57 -22.17 13.28
N PRO A 15 0.31 -21.79 14.55
CA PRO A 15 0.08 -20.39 14.88
C PRO A 15 1.29 -19.49 14.62
N ILE A 16 2.51 -20.00 14.83
CA ILE A 16 3.74 -19.25 14.62
C ILE A 16 3.94 -18.97 13.12
N LEU A 17 3.75 -20.00 12.28
CA LEU A 17 3.81 -19.84 10.82
C LEU A 17 2.73 -18.88 10.31
N GLY A 18 1.51 -18.97 10.85
CA GLY A 18 0.43 -18.04 10.53
C GLY A 18 0.82 -16.58 10.81
N LEU A 19 1.37 -16.31 11.99
CA LEU A 19 1.82 -14.96 12.37
C LEU A 19 3.00 -14.47 11.52
N MET A 20 3.96 -15.35 11.18
CA MET A 20 5.10 -14.96 10.34
C MET A 20 4.68 -14.55 8.92
N VAL A 21 3.82 -15.35 8.29
CA VAL A 21 3.29 -15.05 6.95
C VAL A 21 2.43 -13.79 7.00
N PHE A 22 1.58 -13.67 8.03
CA PHE A 22 0.76 -12.48 8.23
C PHE A 22 1.62 -11.22 8.41
N SER A 23 2.62 -11.26 9.27
CA SER A 23 3.51 -10.12 9.53
C SER A 23 4.28 -9.70 8.27
N SER A 24 4.87 -10.66 7.57
CA SER A 24 5.64 -10.40 6.34
C SER A 24 4.74 -9.87 5.21
N GLY A 25 3.55 -10.45 5.07
CA GLY A 25 2.53 -9.99 4.12
C GLY A 25 2.04 -8.59 4.44
N PHE A 26 1.80 -8.29 5.72
CA PHE A 26 1.35 -6.97 6.17
C PHE A 26 2.41 -5.89 5.97
N ALA A 27 3.68 -6.20 6.26
CA ALA A 27 4.79 -5.31 6.00
C ALA A 27 4.90 -4.98 4.49
N THR A 28 4.85 -6.00 3.64
CA THR A 28 4.89 -5.84 2.18
C THR A 28 3.71 -5.01 1.69
N TRP A 29 2.50 -5.30 2.17
CA TRP A 29 1.29 -4.54 1.85
C TRP A 29 1.44 -3.07 2.26
N TYR A 30 1.91 -2.80 3.48
CA TYR A 30 2.01 -1.43 3.99
C TYR A 30 3.01 -0.60 3.20
N VAL A 31 4.17 -1.17 2.84
CA VAL A 31 5.14 -0.50 1.95
C VAL A 31 4.54 -0.25 0.58
N SER A 32 3.81 -1.22 0.01
CA SER A 32 3.12 -1.04 -1.28
C SER A 32 2.05 0.05 -1.21
N ARG A 33 1.40 0.24 -0.07
CA ARG A 33 0.44 1.34 0.17
C ARG A 33 1.16 2.68 0.23
N LEU A 34 2.28 2.77 0.93
CA LEU A 34 3.06 4.00 1.07
C LEU A 34 3.67 4.45 -0.26
N ALA A 35 4.17 3.49 -1.05
CA ALA A 35 4.70 3.73 -2.38
C ALA A 35 3.68 4.33 -3.37
N ARG A 36 2.38 4.32 -3.04
CA ARG A 36 1.30 4.85 -3.88
C ARG A 36 0.76 6.21 -3.40
N GLY A 37 1.38 6.85 -2.40
CA GLY A 37 1.00 8.19 -1.93
C GLY A 37 1.18 9.29 -2.99
N PRO A 38 0.50 10.44 -2.89
CA PRO A 38 0.56 11.52 -3.87
C PRO A 38 1.98 12.09 -4.04
N ASP A 39 2.81 12.02 -3.00
CA ASP A 39 4.20 12.52 -3.02
C ASP A 39 5.17 11.60 -3.81
N VAL A 40 4.73 10.40 -4.20
CA VAL A 40 5.56 9.41 -4.89
C VAL A 40 5.18 9.28 -6.36
N VAL A 41 6.09 9.68 -7.24
CA VAL A 41 5.91 9.70 -8.70
C VAL A 41 6.63 8.51 -9.33
N TRP A 42 5.90 7.59 -9.99
CA TRP A 42 6.51 6.50 -10.78
C TRP A 42 6.54 6.80 -12.28
N ASN A 43 5.60 7.60 -12.78
CA ASN A 43 5.60 8.06 -14.16
C ASN A 43 6.68 9.12 -14.41
N ARG A 44 7.84 8.67 -14.91
CA ARG A 44 8.99 9.54 -15.22
C ARG A 44 8.94 10.21 -16.59
N LYS A 45 8.08 9.75 -17.51
CA LYS A 45 8.11 10.16 -18.93
C LYS A 45 6.83 10.82 -19.42
N GLY A 46 5.68 10.47 -18.86
CA GLY A 46 4.36 10.94 -19.28
C GLY A 46 3.77 12.07 -18.44
N ASN A 47 4.45 12.50 -17.37
CA ASN A 47 4.04 13.67 -16.58
C ASN A 47 5.24 14.60 -16.34
N PRO A 48 5.46 15.61 -17.20
CA PRO A 48 6.56 16.57 -17.04
C PRO A 48 6.39 17.48 -15.82
N GLU A 49 5.17 17.63 -15.29
CA GLU A 49 4.86 18.49 -14.13
C GLU A 49 4.15 17.72 -13.00
N PRO A 50 4.85 16.78 -12.33
CA PRO A 50 4.26 15.94 -11.29
C PRO A 50 3.72 16.72 -10.09
N TRP A 51 4.27 17.90 -9.80
CA TRP A 51 3.81 18.77 -8.71
C TRP A 51 2.40 19.35 -8.95
N MET A 52 1.89 19.33 -10.20
CA MET A 52 0.54 19.81 -10.54
C MET A 52 -0.53 18.71 -10.53
N ASP A 53 -0.18 17.47 -10.18
CA ASP A 53 -1.13 16.33 -10.21
C ASP A 53 -2.25 16.48 -9.16
N VAL A 54 -1.94 17.08 -8.01
CA VAL A 54 -2.93 17.44 -6.99
C VAL A 54 -3.41 18.86 -7.24
N LYS A 55 -4.70 19.01 -7.56
CA LYS A 55 -5.30 20.33 -7.79
C LYS A 55 -5.58 21.05 -6.48
N GLN A 56 -5.61 22.38 -6.51
CA GLN A 56 -5.91 23.20 -5.33
C GLN A 56 -7.33 22.96 -4.77
N THR A 57 -8.27 22.53 -5.61
CA THR A 57 -9.65 22.19 -5.21
C THR A 57 -9.78 20.79 -4.63
N GLU A 58 -8.73 19.98 -4.72
CA GLU A 58 -8.70 18.58 -4.27
C GLU A 58 -8.01 18.43 -2.92
N THR A 59 -8.48 17.48 -2.11
CA THR A 59 -7.83 17.10 -0.85
C THR A 59 -7.14 15.75 -0.96
N THR A 60 -5.91 15.65 -0.47
CA THR A 60 -5.18 14.40 -0.29
C THR A 60 -5.43 13.75 1.07
N LYS A 61 -6.03 14.50 1.99
CA LYS A 61 -6.32 14.01 3.35
C LYS A 61 -7.52 13.07 3.30
N PHE A 62 -7.48 12.04 4.15
CA PHE A 62 -8.59 11.09 4.30
C PHE A 62 -9.88 11.76 4.73
N PHE A 63 -9.79 12.84 5.51
CA PHE A 63 -10.94 13.58 6.01
C PHE A 63 -10.78 15.08 5.80
N ASN A 64 -11.87 15.73 5.37
CA ASN A 64 -11.96 17.16 5.19
C ASN A 64 -13.00 17.76 6.16
N PRO A 65 -12.60 18.11 7.40
CA PRO A 65 -13.54 18.65 8.38
C PRO A 65 -14.14 20.00 7.97
N ASN A 66 -13.41 20.77 7.16
CA ASN A 66 -13.79 22.13 6.82
C ASN A 66 -14.66 22.22 5.56
N GLY A 67 -14.84 21.12 4.82
CA GLY A 67 -15.62 21.09 3.57
C GLY A 67 -15.09 21.99 2.44
N ARG A 68 -13.88 22.55 2.57
CA ARG A 68 -13.32 23.55 1.63
C ARG A 68 -12.81 23.00 0.29
N PHE A 69 -12.90 21.69 0.11
CA PHE A 69 -12.37 20.99 -1.06
C PHE A 69 -13.53 20.29 -1.73
N GLU A 70 -13.58 20.37 -3.06
CA GLU A 70 -14.71 19.88 -3.86
C GLU A 70 -14.64 18.36 -4.04
N SER A 71 -13.44 17.79 -4.06
CA SER A 71 -13.22 16.38 -4.31
C SER A 71 -11.98 15.82 -3.59
N HIS A 72 -11.95 14.49 -3.47
CA HIS A 72 -10.77 13.77 -2.97
C HIS A 72 -9.87 13.40 -4.14
N TRP A 73 -8.56 13.61 -3.97
CA TRP A 73 -7.58 13.24 -4.99
C TRP A 73 -7.55 11.73 -5.17
N SER A 74 -7.45 11.28 -6.42
CA SER A 74 -7.28 9.87 -6.78
C SER A 74 -6.21 9.72 -7.85
N ARG A 75 -5.29 8.78 -7.63
CA ARG A 75 -4.19 8.49 -8.54
C ARG A 75 -4.72 7.90 -9.85
N LYS A 76 -4.38 8.53 -10.98
CA LYS A 76 -4.80 8.08 -12.33
C LYS A 76 -3.81 7.14 -13.02
N GLN A 77 -2.53 7.25 -12.67
CA GLN A 77 -1.42 6.53 -13.31
C GLN A 77 -0.32 6.20 -12.30
N PHE A 78 0.43 5.13 -12.54
CA PHE A 78 1.63 4.79 -11.77
C PHE A 78 2.83 5.47 -12.39
#